data_AF-A0A7V0Z437-F1
#
_entry.id   AF-A0A7V0Z437-F1
#
_cell.length_a   1.000
_cell.length_b   1.000
_cell.length_c   1.000
_cell.angle_alpha   90.00
_cell.angle_beta   90.00
_cell.angle_gamma   90.00
#
_symmetry.space_group_name_H-M   'P 1'
#
loop_
_entity.id
_entity.type
_entity.pdbx_description
1 polymer ?
#
loop_
_entity_poly.entity_id
_entity_poly.type
_entity_poly.pdbx_seq_one_letter_code
_entity_poly.pdbx_strand_id
1 'polypeptide(L)'
;MKKLLTLTAFALLLAFVGCESEVTLETPDVSYTVTDEGATLALTWDEITDADGYYIYADGVKIDSVTTTSYDATTPAALYEVSAYAGDQESGKDQIDCGAVETGSLIVYGSGDPSPDHPSGFGFNASGTATTYAVSDSTNWPYIDFWIHSVSASEQEFASPSQASYNDEVNTTKNSGQTDYDAVKICDAPGGYIAPNTINANAVYYFWIDPDNDGWGTGNDHFGKIQVVGVNGYAVTLKLAYQPIAGLRWCVVE
;
A
#
# COMPACT_ATOMS: atom_id res chain seq x y z
N MET A 1 -58.74 71.32 -8.54
CA MET A 1 -58.33 70.09 -9.25
C MET A 1 -56.91 69.73 -8.81
N LYS A 2 -56.71 68.44 -8.53
CA LYS A 2 -55.48 67.74 -8.10
C LYS A 2 -54.20 68.20 -8.83
N LYS A 3 -53.07 68.18 -8.09
CA LYS A 3 -51.84 67.37 -8.34
C LYS A 3 -50.74 67.89 -7.39
N LEU A 4 -50.44 67.21 -6.29
CA LEU A 4 -49.51 66.07 -6.15
C LEU A 4 -48.15 66.35 -6.82
N LEU A 5 -47.14 66.74 -6.03
CA LEU A 5 -45.74 66.56 -6.38
C LEU A 5 -45.09 65.63 -5.35
N THR A 6 -44.48 64.61 -5.90
CA THR A 6 -44.01 63.36 -5.30
C THR A 6 -42.66 63.55 -4.61
N LEU A 7 -42.58 63.07 -3.37
CA LEU A 7 -41.33 62.84 -2.66
C LEU A 7 -40.64 61.64 -3.32
N THR A 8 -39.47 61.83 -3.92
CA THR A 8 -38.69 60.72 -4.49
C THR A 8 -37.49 60.50 -3.58
N ALA A 9 -37.55 59.43 -2.79
CA ALA A 9 -36.47 58.99 -1.92
C ALA A 9 -35.31 58.47 -2.78
N PHE A 10 -34.12 59.05 -2.60
CA PHE A 10 -32.89 58.61 -3.22
C PHE A 10 -32.37 57.41 -2.41
N ALA A 11 -32.53 56.20 -2.93
CA ALA A 11 -31.94 55.00 -2.33
C ALA A 11 -30.43 55.03 -2.61
N LEU A 12 -29.65 55.28 -1.56
CA LEU A 12 -28.18 55.21 -1.59
C LEU A 12 -27.78 53.74 -1.57
N LEU A 13 -27.44 53.18 -2.73
CA LEU A 13 -26.89 51.83 -2.86
C LEU A 13 -25.41 51.87 -2.43
N LEU A 14 -25.12 51.52 -1.18
CA LEU A 14 -23.75 51.34 -0.69
C LEU A 14 -23.22 50.02 -1.25
N ALA A 15 -22.38 50.08 -2.28
CA ALA A 15 -21.54 48.95 -2.66
C ALA A 15 -20.40 48.87 -1.64
N PHE A 16 -20.53 47.99 -0.63
CA PHE A 16 -19.39 47.54 0.16
C PHE A 16 -18.50 46.71 -0.75
N VAL A 17 -17.55 47.37 -1.43
CA VAL A 17 -16.38 46.70 -1.98
C VAL A 17 -15.49 46.42 -0.79
N GLY A 18 -15.80 45.33 -0.07
CA GLY A 18 -14.87 44.77 0.88
C GLY A 18 -13.64 44.34 0.10
N CYS A 19 -12.48 44.90 0.43
CA CYS A 19 -11.22 44.21 0.20
C CYS A 19 -11.30 42.97 1.09
N GLU A 20 -11.84 41.88 0.57
CA GLU A 20 -11.71 40.58 1.19
C GLU A 20 -10.20 40.31 1.20
N SER A 21 -9.61 40.23 2.39
CA SER A 21 -8.20 39.89 2.50
C SER A 21 -7.99 38.58 1.76
N GLU A 22 -7.04 38.56 0.83
CA GLU A 22 -6.72 37.37 0.06
C GLU A 22 -6.20 36.30 1.03
N VAL A 23 -7.03 35.30 1.32
CA VAL A 23 -6.63 34.15 2.13
C VAL A 23 -5.62 33.36 1.32
N THR A 24 -4.40 33.22 1.84
CA THR A 24 -3.37 32.38 1.24
C THR A 24 -3.14 31.19 2.15
N LEU A 25 -3.57 30.02 1.71
CA LEU A 25 -3.43 28.78 2.47
C LEU A 25 -2.12 28.09 2.11
N GLU A 26 -1.40 27.63 3.14
CA GLU A 26 -0.21 26.80 2.96
C GLU A 26 -0.61 25.36 2.56
N THR A 27 0.31 24.64 1.93
CA THR A 27 0.15 23.20 1.68
C THR A 27 0.44 22.45 2.99
N PRO A 28 -0.44 21.53 3.42
CA PRO A 28 -0.17 20.71 4.61
C PRO A 28 1.17 19.96 4.47
N ASP A 29 1.89 19.78 5.57
CA ASP A 29 3.03 18.85 5.65
C ASP A 29 2.54 17.57 6.31
N VAL A 30 2.27 16.53 5.50
CA VAL A 30 1.59 15.32 5.95
C VAL A 30 2.61 14.27 6.36
N SER A 31 2.43 13.75 7.57
CA SER A 31 3.14 12.60 8.11
C SER A 31 2.17 11.46 8.35
N TYR A 32 2.69 10.25 8.52
CA TYR A 32 1.88 9.08 8.76
C TYR A 32 2.46 8.16 9.85
N THR A 33 1.58 7.36 10.44
CA THR A 33 1.93 6.18 11.21
C THR A 33 1.03 5.01 10.82
N VAL A 34 1.58 3.80 10.86
CA VAL A 34 0.80 2.59 10.61
C VAL A 34 0.21 2.09 11.93
N THR A 35 -1.09 1.83 11.94
CA THR A 35 -1.83 1.40 13.14
C THR A 35 -2.79 0.26 12.81
N ASP A 36 -3.51 -0.24 13.83
CA ASP A 36 -4.50 -1.31 13.70
C ASP A 36 -3.95 -2.57 13.00
N GLU A 37 -2.79 -3.03 13.47
CA GLU A 37 -2.07 -4.19 12.90
C GLU A 37 -1.83 -4.04 11.39
N GLY A 38 -1.63 -2.81 10.90
CA GLY A 38 -1.41 -2.53 9.48
C GLY A 38 -2.66 -2.32 8.66
N ALA A 39 -3.86 -2.26 9.27
CA ALA A 39 -5.09 -1.96 8.55
C ALA A 39 -5.21 -0.47 8.22
N THR A 40 -4.64 0.39 9.05
CA THR A 40 -4.90 1.82 9.06
C THR A 40 -3.61 2.61 8.89
N LEU A 41 -3.68 3.64 8.04
CA LEU A 41 -2.66 4.66 7.91
C LEU A 41 -3.17 5.94 8.59
N ALA A 42 -2.67 6.23 9.78
CA ALA A 42 -3.04 7.43 10.52
C ALA A 42 -2.22 8.61 10.00
N LEU A 43 -2.89 9.57 9.35
CA LEU A 43 -2.30 10.78 8.78
C LEU A 43 -2.34 11.92 9.79
N THR A 44 -1.28 12.71 9.86
CA THR A 44 -1.17 13.90 10.73
C THR A 44 -0.48 15.04 10.00
N TRP A 45 -0.94 16.27 10.25
CA TRP A 45 -0.36 17.50 9.70
C TRP A 45 -0.46 18.63 10.72
N ASP A 46 0.25 19.74 10.48
CA ASP A 46 0.16 20.93 11.32
C ASP A 46 -1.09 21.78 10.99
N GLU A 47 -1.58 22.52 11.99
CA GLU A 47 -2.69 23.46 11.78
C GLU A 47 -2.27 24.61 10.85
N ILE A 48 -3.00 24.79 9.75
CA ILE A 48 -2.79 25.88 8.80
C ILE A 48 -3.62 27.10 9.18
N THR A 49 -2.96 28.25 9.26
CA THR A 49 -3.63 29.53 9.57
C THR A 49 -4.66 29.87 8.49
N ASP A 50 -5.81 30.41 8.92
CA ASP A 50 -6.95 30.78 8.08
C ASP A 50 -7.66 29.62 7.35
N ALA A 51 -7.27 28.36 7.59
CA ALA A 51 -8.00 27.20 7.10
C ALA A 51 -9.31 26.98 7.88
N ASP A 52 -10.41 26.75 7.16
CA ASP A 52 -11.68 26.28 7.73
C ASP A 52 -11.64 24.76 8.01
N GLY A 53 -10.78 24.03 7.29
CA GLY A 53 -10.58 22.59 7.43
C GLY A 53 -9.68 22.04 6.35
N TYR A 54 -9.73 20.72 6.17
CA TYR A 54 -8.89 19.96 5.25
C TYR A 54 -9.72 18.99 4.43
N TYR A 55 -9.42 18.88 3.14
CA TYR A 55 -9.96 17.83 2.27
C TYR A 55 -9.03 16.63 2.25
N ILE A 56 -9.63 15.45 2.30
CA ILE A 56 -8.92 14.18 2.18
C ILE A 56 -9.24 13.58 0.82
N TYR A 57 -8.20 13.17 0.11
CA TYR A 57 -8.29 12.50 -1.17
C TYR A 57 -7.70 11.09 -1.07
N ALA A 58 -8.31 10.15 -1.76
CA ALA A 58 -7.75 8.84 -2.04
C ALA A 58 -7.76 8.62 -3.56
N ASP A 59 -6.61 8.27 -4.12
CA ASP A 59 -6.40 8.07 -5.56
C ASP A 59 -6.95 9.23 -6.41
N GLY A 60 -6.71 10.48 -5.96
CA GLY A 60 -7.15 11.70 -6.63
C GLY A 60 -8.63 12.07 -6.43
N VAL A 61 -9.41 11.26 -5.72
CA VAL A 61 -10.84 11.50 -5.45
C VAL A 61 -11.02 12.07 -4.05
N LYS A 62 -11.74 13.19 -3.93
CA LYS A 62 -12.12 13.77 -2.62
C LYS A 62 -13.08 12.80 -1.91
N ILE A 63 -12.64 12.23 -0.78
CA ILE A 63 -13.42 11.26 0.00
C ILE A 63 -13.98 11.85 1.28
N ASP A 64 -13.36 12.90 1.84
CA ASP A 64 -13.80 13.49 3.11
C ASP A 64 -13.38 14.96 3.27
N SER A 65 -13.94 15.62 4.28
CA SER A 65 -13.53 16.93 4.79
C SER A 65 -13.54 16.94 6.32
N VAL A 66 -12.42 17.28 6.94
CA VAL A 66 -12.26 17.30 8.39
C VAL A 66 -11.81 18.66 8.89
N THR A 67 -12.14 19.00 10.14
CA THR A 67 -11.64 20.22 10.80
C THR A 67 -10.51 19.91 11.80
N THR A 68 -10.14 18.64 11.93
CA THR A 68 -9.02 18.17 12.76
C THR A 68 -7.73 18.13 11.95
N THR A 69 -6.60 18.05 12.63
CA THR A 69 -5.26 17.92 12.03
C THR A 69 -4.78 16.47 11.94
N SER A 70 -5.74 15.55 11.83
CA SER A 70 -5.48 14.11 11.69
C SER A 70 -6.65 13.41 11.01
N TYR A 71 -6.34 12.29 10.37
CA TYR A 71 -7.30 11.42 9.69
C TYR A 71 -6.83 9.96 9.71
N ASP A 72 -7.72 9.05 10.12
CA ASP A 72 -7.47 7.61 10.05
C ASP A 72 -7.92 7.06 8.70
N ALA A 73 -6.97 6.86 7.79
CA ALA A 73 -7.23 6.24 6.52
C ALA A 73 -7.40 4.72 6.69
N THR A 74 -8.64 4.26 6.58
CA THR A 74 -9.03 2.84 6.78
C THR A 74 -9.38 2.12 5.47
N THR A 75 -9.42 2.85 4.35
CA THR A 75 -9.70 2.29 3.03
C THR A 75 -8.38 2.17 2.27
N PRO A 76 -7.98 0.98 1.80
CA PRO A 76 -6.77 0.84 1.00
C PRO A 76 -6.83 1.68 -0.27
N ALA A 77 -5.81 2.50 -0.50
CA ALA A 77 -5.59 3.30 -1.70
C ALA A 77 -4.10 3.26 -2.08
N ALA A 78 -3.76 3.60 -3.33
CA ALA A 78 -2.37 3.75 -3.75
C ALA A 78 -1.82 5.13 -3.35
N LEU A 79 -2.68 6.14 -3.29
CA LEU A 79 -2.28 7.50 -2.94
C LEU A 79 -3.29 8.12 -1.97
N TYR A 80 -2.78 8.70 -0.88
CA TYR A 80 -3.56 9.59 -0.02
C TYR A 80 -3.03 11.02 -0.14
N GLU A 81 -3.92 12.00 -0.25
CA GLU A 81 -3.54 13.41 -0.33
C GLU A 81 -4.37 14.26 0.64
N VAL A 82 -3.76 15.32 1.16
CA VAL A 82 -4.42 16.31 2.04
C VAL A 82 -4.20 17.72 1.50
N SER A 83 -5.26 18.52 1.44
CA SER A 83 -5.19 19.97 1.20
C SER A 83 -5.97 20.72 2.27
N ALA A 84 -5.60 21.96 2.54
CA ALA A 84 -6.39 22.87 3.36
C ALA A 84 -7.41 23.62 2.51
N TYR A 85 -8.55 24.01 3.09
CA TYR A 85 -9.54 24.85 2.43
C TYR A 85 -10.03 25.98 3.33
N ALA A 86 -10.48 27.07 2.71
CA ALA A 86 -11.12 28.21 3.36
C ALA A 86 -12.12 28.85 2.38
N GLY A 87 -13.41 28.77 2.71
CA GLY A 87 -14.48 29.07 1.75
C GLY A 87 -14.33 28.26 0.46
N ASP A 88 -14.21 28.97 -0.67
CA ASP A 88 -14.01 28.37 -2.00
C ASP A 88 -12.53 28.19 -2.39
N GLN A 89 -11.58 28.58 -1.54
CA GLN A 89 -10.14 28.42 -1.77
C GLN A 89 -9.66 27.06 -1.28
N GLU A 90 -8.72 26.47 -2.02
CA GLU A 90 -8.05 25.21 -1.67
C GLU A 90 -6.54 25.39 -1.88
N SER A 91 -5.73 24.92 -0.93
CA SER A 91 -4.27 24.96 -1.06
C SER A 91 -3.74 23.88 -2.02
N GLY A 92 -2.42 23.86 -2.22
CA GLY A 92 -1.76 22.69 -2.82
C GLY A 92 -1.89 21.48 -1.91
N LYS A 93 -1.74 20.28 -2.49
CA LYS A 93 -1.80 19.01 -1.77
C LYS A 93 -0.41 18.52 -1.41
N ASP A 94 -0.33 17.87 -0.27
CA ASP A 94 0.76 16.95 0.04
C ASP A 94 0.23 15.52 0.06
N GLN A 95 1.12 14.55 -0.17
CA GLN A 95 0.74 13.19 -0.53
C GLN A 95 1.58 12.11 0.17
N ILE A 96 0.92 11.00 0.52
CA ILE A 96 1.58 9.77 0.95
C ILE A 96 1.34 8.69 -0.11
N ASP A 97 2.42 8.24 -0.74
CA ASP A 97 2.41 7.08 -1.64
C ASP A 97 2.32 5.79 -0.81
N CYS A 98 1.19 5.12 -0.94
CA CYS A 98 0.84 3.88 -0.24
C CYS A 98 0.81 2.69 -1.22
N GLY A 99 1.18 2.91 -2.48
CA GLY A 99 1.12 1.93 -3.55
C GLY A 99 2.07 0.76 -3.30
N ALA A 100 1.56 -0.45 -3.48
CA ALA A 100 2.40 -1.63 -3.51
C ALA A 100 3.14 -1.72 -4.85
N VAL A 101 4.41 -2.09 -4.80
CA VAL A 101 5.28 -2.23 -5.96
C VAL A 101 4.98 -3.56 -6.65
N GLU A 102 4.52 -3.50 -7.90
CA GLU A 102 4.17 -4.68 -8.69
C GLU A 102 5.38 -5.25 -9.43
N THR A 103 5.54 -6.57 -9.36
CA THR A 103 6.38 -7.36 -10.27
C THR A 103 5.47 -8.25 -11.13
N GLY A 104 5.24 -7.82 -12.38
CA GLY A 104 4.21 -8.39 -13.25
C GLY A 104 4.43 -9.83 -13.72
N SER A 105 5.69 -10.28 -13.80
CA SER A 105 6.01 -11.66 -14.16
C SER A 105 7.39 -12.06 -13.61
N LEU A 106 7.41 -13.06 -12.73
CA LEU A 106 8.61 -13.67 -12.18
C LEU A 106 8.50 -15.19 -12.33
N ILE A 107 9.52 -15.86 -12.85
CA ILE A 107 9.54 -17.33 -12.96
C ILE A 107 10.52 -17.88 -11.92
N VAL A 108 9.99 -18.66 -10.97
CA VAL A 108 10.77 -19.33 -9.92
C VAL A 108 10.56 -20.84 -10.07
N TYR A 109 11.61 -21.61 -9.87
CA TYR A 109 11.59 -23.06 -10.09
C TYR A 109 11.57 -23.82 -8.78
N GLY A 110 10.79 -24.89 -8.67
CA GLY A 110 10.87 -25.78 -7.51
C GLY A 110 12.28 -26.35 -7.31
N SER A 111 12.67 -26.53 -6.04
CA SER A 111 14.00 -26.99 -5.63
C SER A 111 14.43 -28.37 -6.15
N GLY A 112 13.48 -29.15 -6.69
CA GLY A 112 13.69 -30.44 -7.32
C GLY A 112 14.01 -30.34 -8.82
N ASP A 113 14.00 -29.14 -9.41
CA ASP A 113 14.44 -28.93 -10.78
C ASP A 113 15.95 -29.25 -10.91
N PRO A 114 16.36 -30.09 -11.87
CA PRO A 114 17.76 -30.51 -12.01
C PRO A 114 18.66 -29.46 -12.68
N SER A 115 18.10 -28.37 -13.23
CA SER A 115 18.85 -27.36 -13.98
C SER A 115 19.57 -26.38 -13.04
N PRO A 116 20.88 -26.15 -13.22
CA PRO A 116 21.62 -25.17 -12.42
C PRO A 116 21.26 -23.71 -12.77
N ASP A 117 20.62 -23.47 -13.91
CA ASP A 117 20.23 -22.13 -14.37
C ASP A 117 18.80 -21.75 -13.97
N HIS A 118 18.13 -22.59 -13.19
CA HIS A 118 16.74 -22.43 -12.76
C HIS A 118 16.69 -22.01 -11.28
N PRO A 119 16.53 -20.71 -10.97
CA PRO A 119 16.57 -20.23 -9.59
C PRO A 119 15.32 -20.65 -8.80
N SER A 120 15.53 -21.16 -7.59
CA SER A 120 14.44 -21.64 -6.72
C SER A 120 14.06 -20.71 -5.58
N GLY A 121 14.78 -19.60 -5.41
CA GLY A 121 14.48 -18.55 -4.45
C GLY A 121 14.02 -17.28 -5.13
N PHE A 122 13.33 -16.42 -4.39
CA PHE A 122 13.09 -15.04 -4.77
C PHE A 122 13.09 -14.14 -3.53
N GLY A 123 13.34 -12.86 -3.76
CA GLY A 123 13.24 -11.83 -2.74
C GLY A 123 13.06 -10.45 -3.35
N PHE A 124 12.85 -9.45 -2.50
CA PHE A 124 12.54 -8.08 -2.87
C PHE A 124 13.76 -7.19 -2.64
N ASN A 125 14.03 -6.31 -3.61
CA ASN A 125 15.07 -5.30 -3.43
C ASN A 125 14.55 -4.13 -2.56
N ALA A 126 15.43 -3.15 -2.29
CA ALA A 126 15.08 -1.97 -1.50
C ALA A 126 13.95 -1.10 -2.10
N SER A 127 13.63 -1.27 -3.39
CA SER A 127 12.51 -0.60 -4.05
C SER A 127 11.27 -1.49 -4.15
N GLY A 128 11.22 -2.65 -3.48
CA GLY A 128 10.07 -3.57 -3.49
C GLY A 128 9.91 -4.41 -4.76
N THR A 129 10.86 -4.37 -5.70
CA THR A 129 10.81 -5.20 -6.91
C THR A 129 11.36 -6.60 -6.63
N ALA A 130 10.61 -7.64 -7.01
CA ALA A 130 11.03 -9.01 -6.80
C ALA A 130 12.07 -9.46 -7.84
N THR A 131 13.05 -10.25 -7.41
CA THR A 131 14.08 -10.88 -8.25
C THR A 131 14.32 -12.31 -7.79
N THR A 132 14.75 -13.18 -8.70
CA THR A 132 15.04 -14.58 -8.41
C THR A 132 16.48 -14.84 -8.02
N TYR A 133 16.69 -15.85 -7.18
CA TYR A 133 18.00 -16.26 -6.68
C TYR A 133 18.17 -17.78 -6.74
N ALA A 134 19.38 -18.23 -7.10
CA ALA A 134 19.73 -19.64 -7.02
C ALA A 134 20.05 -20.00 -5.56
N VAL A 135 19.22 -20.84 -4.94
CA VAL A 135 19.42 -21.31 -3.55
C VAL A 135 20.67 -22.16 -3.37
N SER A 136 21.19 -22.73 -4.46
CA SER A 136 22.44 -23.50 -4.48
C SER A 136 23.69 -22.63 -4.28
N ASP A 137 23.58 -21.32 -4.48
CA ASP A 137 24.67 -20.37 -4.27
C ASP A 137 24.47 -19.63 -2.95
N SER A 138 25.32 -19.92 -1.97
CA SER A 138 25.23 -19.35 -0.64
C SER A 138 25.43 -17.84 -0.58
N THR A 139 26.00 -17.21 -1.62
CA THR A 139 26.09 -15.74 -1.64
C THR A 139 24.73 -15.07 -1.82
N ASN A 140 23.72 -15.82 -2.29
CA ASN A 140 22.37 -15.31 -2.48
C ASN A 140 21.50 -15.38 -1.22
N TRP A 141 21.88 -16.20 -0.24
CA TRP A 141 21.01 -16.51 0.89
C TRP A 141 20.52 -15.29 1.70
N PRO A 142 21.32 -14.21 1.90
CA PRO A 142 20.84 -13.01 2.57
C PRO A 142 19.76 -12.22 1.81
N TYR A 143 19.46 -12.57 0.56
CA TYR A 143 18.51 -11.86 -0.30
C TYR A 143 17.26 -12.69 -0.63
N ILE A 144 17.14 -13.89 -0.07
CA ILE A 144 16.01 -14.79 -0.33
C ILE A 144 14.96 -14.57 0.75
N ASP A 145 13.82 -13.98 0.37
CA ASP A 145 12.66 -13.87 1.25
C ASP A 145 11.81 -15.14 1.23
N PHE A 146 11.76 -15.84 0.09
CA PHE A 146 11.00 -17.07 -0.10
C PHE A 146 11.69 -18.01 -1.08
N TRP A 147 11.47 -19.30 -0.93
CA TRP A 147 11.88 -20.29 -1.93
C TRP A 147 10.76 -21.28 -2.22
N ILE A 148 10.83 -21.93 -3.38
CA ILE A 148 9.88 -22.97 -3.76
C ILE A 148 10.46 -24.32 -3.38
N HIS A 149 9.99 -24.85 -2.25
CA HIS A 149 10.23 -26.23 -1.88
C HIS A 149 9.41 -27.14 -2.78
N SER A 150 10.02 -28.18 -3.35
CA SER A 150 9.28 -29.15 -4.14
C SER A 150 9.68 -30.58 -3.83
N VAL A 151 8.69 -31.42 -3.55
CA VAL A 151 8.84 -32.88 -3.48
C VAL A 151 8.78 -33.48 -4.89
N SER A 152 7.95 -32.90 -5.76
CA SER A 152 7.81 -33.27 -7.17
C SER A 152 7.35 -32.06 -7.98
N ALA A 153 7.36 -32.17 -9.31
CA ALA A 153 6.83 -31.11 -10.19
C ALA A 153 5.35 -30.77 -9.93
N SER A 154 4.58 -31.71 -9.36
CA SER A 154 3.16 -31.52 -9.01
C SER A 154 2.92 -31.14 -7.54
N GLU A 155 3.97 -31.09 -6.72
CA GLU A 155 3.89 -30.85 -5.28
C GLU A 155 4.96 -29.83 -4.90
N GLN A 156 4.57 -28.55 -4.93
CA GLN A 156 5.42 -27.39 -4.74
C GLN A 156 4.79 -26.45 -3.70
N GLU A 157 5.62 -25.81 -2.89
CA GLU A 157 5.19 -25.00 -1.75
C GLU A 157 6.02 -23.73 -1.62
N PHE A 158 5.37 -22.62 -1.23
CA PHE A 158 6.11 -21.45 -0.76
C PHE A 158 6.68 -21.75 0.62
N ALA A 159 8.00 -21.65 0.76
CA ALA A 159 8.73 -21.97 1.97
C ALA A 159 9.53 -20.76 2.46
N SER A 160 9.67 -20.68 3.78
CA SER A 160 10.49 -19.68 4.45
C SER A 160 11.98 -20.04 4.32
N PRO A 161 12.90 -19.08 4.14
CA PRO A 161 14.33 -19.35 4.05
C PRO A 161 14.91 -20.02 5.32
N SER A 162 14.39 -19.69 6.50
CA SER A 162 14.79 -20.30 7.78
C SER A 162 14.54 -21.81 7.84
N GLN A 163 13.55 -22.35 7.10
CA GLN A 163 13.26 -23.78 7.05
C GLN A 163 14.40 -24.61 6.44
N ALA A 164 15.22 -23.98 5.60
CA ALA A 164 16.40 -24.58 4.98
C ALA A 164 17.72 -23.97 5.47
N SER A 165 17.66 -23.10 6.49
CA SER A 165 18.82 -22.38 7.04
C SER A 165 19.57 -21.54 5.99
N TYR A 166 18.85 -20.97 5.02
CA TYR A 166 19.44 -20.01 4.08
C TYR A 166 19.74 -18.69 4.81
N ASN A 167 18.76 -18.16 5.54
CA ASN A 167 18.93 -17.05 6.46
C ASN A 167 18.00 -17.25 7.67
N ASP A 168 17.93 -16.27 8.55
CA ASP A 168 17.18 -16.35 9.80
C ASP A 168 15.73 -15.83 9.69
N GLU A 169 15.33 -15.32 8.53
CA GLU A 169 14.00 -14.74 8.33
C GLU A 169 12.90 -15.80 8.41
N VAL A 170 11.79 -15.47 9.08
CA VAL A 170 10.65 -16.38 9.30
C VAL A 170 9.45 -15.91 8.50
N ASN A 171 9.70 -15.63 7.22
CA ASN A 171 8.68 -15.15 6.29
C ASN A 171 7.61 -16.21 6.07
N THR A 172 6.35 -15.79 6.03
CA THR A 172 5.20 -16.69 5.95
C THR A 172 4.28 -16.32 4.79
N THR A 173 3.50 -17.31 4.36
CA THR A 173 2.43 -17.11 3.36
C THR A 173 1.10 -17.58 3.92
N LYS A 174 0.02 -17.16 3.26
CA LYS A 174 -1.35 -17.61 3.54
C LYS A 174 -2.15 -17.63 2.25
N ASN A 175 -2.87 -18.71 1.97
CA ASN A 175 -3.81 -18.72 0.85
C ASN A 175 -4.97 -17.74 1.12
N SER A 176 -5.20 -16.78 0.22
CA SER A 176 -6.26 -15.76 0.37
C SER A 176 -7.67 -16.31 0.13
N GLY A 177 -7.79 -17.49 -0.48
CA GLY A 177 -9.04 -18.01 -1.02
C GLY A 177 -9.52 -17.30 -2.28
N GLN A 178 -8.76 -16.33 -2.80
CA GLN A 178 -9.09 -15.55 -3.99
C GLN A 178 -8.32 -16.04 -5.22
N THR A 179 -8.85 -15.69 -6.39
CA THR A 179 -8.20 -15.90 -7.69
C THR A 179 -8.04 -14.60 -8.47
N ASP A 180 -8.83 -13.58 -8.13
CA ASP A 180 -8.72 -12.24 -8.67
C ASP A 180 -7.66 -11.45 -7.88
N TYR A 181 -6.53 -11.21 -8.54
CA TYR A 181 -5.40 -10.47 -7.96
C TYR A 181 -5.74 -9.02 -7.68
N ASP A 182 -6.55 -8.37 -8.53
CA ASP A 182 -6.83 -6.94 -8.43
C ASP A 182 -7.91 -6.65 -7.39
N ALA A 183 -8.81 -7.61 -7.13
CA ALA A 183 -9.80 -7.53 -6.04
C ALA A 183 -9.17 -7.56 -4.65
N VAL A 184 -7.96 -8.11 -4.51
CA VAL A 184 -7.22 -8.17 -3.25
C VAL A 184 -6.50 -6.85 -3.00
N LYS A 185 -7.04 -6.01 -2.11
CA LYS A 185 -6.49 -4.67 -1.79
C LYS A 185 -5.83 -4.55 -0.42
N ILE A 186 -6.09 -5.51 0.48
CA ILE A 186 -5.51 -5.57 1.82
C ILE A 186 -5.21 -7.04 2.16
N CYS A 187 -4.03 -7.30 2.72
CA CYS A 187 -3.65 -8.61 3.21
C CYS A 187 -4.35 -8.92 4.53
N ASP A 188 -4.52 -10.19 4.89
CA ASP A 188 -5.06 -10.55 6.20
C ASP A 188 -4.18 -10.03 7.35
N ALA A 189 -4.80 -9.77 8.50
CA ALA A 189 -4.08 -9.44 9.73
C ALA A 189 -3.03 -10.52 10.06
N PRO A 190 -1.91 -10.18 10.74
CA PRO A 190 -0.75 -11.07 10.95
C PRO A 190 -1.06 -12.46 11.52
N GLY A 191 -2.23 -12.63 12.14
CA GLY A 191 -2.74 -13.92 12.60
C GLY A 191 -3.01 -14.96 11.49
N GLY A 192 -2.47 -16.17 11.68
CA GLY A 192 -2.84 -17.35 10.89
C GLY A 192 -2.09 -17.47 9.56
N TYR A 193 -0.99 -16.75 9.38
CA TYR A 193 -0.02 -17.07 8.34
C TYR A 193 0.74 -18.34 8.74
N ILE A 194 0.68 -19.35 7.88
CA ILE A 194 1.27 -20.67 8.13
C ILE A 194 1.96 -21.10 6.84
N ALA A 195 3.27 -20.94 6.77
CA ALA A 195 4.10 -21.58 5.74
C ALA A 195 4.58 -22.96 6.24
N PRO A 196 4.74 -23.96 5.35
CA PRO A 196 4.58 -23.87 3.90
C PRO A 196 3.12 -23.92 3.43
N ASN A 197 2.84 -23.30 2.27
CA ASN A 197 1.55 -23.42 1.57
C ASN A 197 1.72 -24.10 0.21
N THR A 198 0.90 -25.11 -0.06
CA THR A 198 0.80 -25.72 -1.38
C THR A 198 0.44 -24.68 -2.45
N ILE A 199 1.24 -24.64 -3.51
CA ILE A 199 1.09 -23.75 -4.65
C ILE A 199 0.00 -24.30 -5.59
N ASN A 200 -1.03 -23.50 -5.83
CA ASN A 200 -2.10 -23.82 -6.76
C ASN A 200 -2.15 -22.77 -7.88
N ALA A 201 -2.21 -23.22 -9.13
CA ALA A 201 -2.35 -22.31 -10.26
C ALA A 201 -3.63 -21.46 -10.14
N ASN A 202 -3.52 -20.18 -10.52
CA ASN A 202 -4.51 -19.10 -10.42
C ASN A 202 -4.86 -18.64 -9.00
N ALA A 203 -4.32 -19.24 -7.94
CA ALA A 203 -4.59 -18.79 -6.58
C ALA A 203 -3.78 -17.54 -6.22
N VAL A 204 -4.36 -16.70 -5.36
CA VAL A 204 -3.69 -15.56 -4.74
C VAL A 204 -3.33 -15.91 -3.29
N TYR A 205 -2.12 -15.55 -2.89
CA TYR A 205 -1.60 -15.74 -1.54
C TYR A 205 -1.23 -14.38 -0.97
N TYR A 206 -1.44 -14.22 0.34
CA TYR A 206 -0.78 -13.17 1.10
C TYR A 206 0.61 -13.64 1.50
N PHE A 207 1.53 -12.71 1.67
CA PHE A 207 2.79 -12.95 2.34
C PHE A 207 3.02 -11.90 3.43
N TRP A 208 3.76 -12.31 4.45
CA TRP A 208 4.28 -11.47 5.52
C TRP A 208 5.76 -11.80 5.68
N ILE A 209 6.60 -10.79 5.46
CA ILE A 209 8.04 -10.83 5.70
C ILE A 209 8.26 -10.35 7.12
N ASP A 210 8.84 -11.21 7.94
CA ASP A 210 9.14 -11.02 9.37
C ASP A 210 10.63 -11.40 9.57
N PRO A 211 11.56 -10.46 9.30
CA PRO A 211 12.98 -10.77 9.25
C PRO A 211 13.59 -11.14 10.61
N ASP A 212 13.04 -10.61 11.70
CA ASP A 212 13.50 -10.78 13.08
C ASP A 212 12.65 -11.76 13.89
N ASN A 213 11.53 -12.23 13.34
CA ASN A 213 10.63 -13.21 13.94
C ASN A 213 10.18 -12.77 15.35
N ASP A 214 9.84 -11.49 15.47
CA ASP A 214 9.40 -10.87 16.73
C ASP A 214 7.88 -10.59 16.76
N GLY A 215 7.18 -11.01 15.71
CA GLY A 215 5.75 -10.78 15.53
C GLY A 215 5.51 -9.51 14.73
N TRP A 216 4.26 -9.04 14.69
CA TRP A 216 3.95 -7.88 13.87
C TRP A 216 4.59 -6.60 14.41
N GLY A 217 5.38 -5.95 13.56
CA GLY A 217 6.00 -4.65 13.78
C GLY A 217 5.74 -3.64 12.65
N THR A 218 6.20 -2.41 12.88
CA THR A 218 6.21 -1.32 11.88
C THR A 218 7.62 -0.88 11.51
N GLY A 219 8.64 -1.61 11.97
CA GLY A 219 10.05 -1.29 11.73
C GLY A 219 10.58 -1.88 10.42
N ASN A 220 10.25 -3.14 10.15
CA ASN A 220 10.87 -3.96 9.10
C ASN A 220 9.95 -5.09 8.60
N ASP A 221 8.75 -5.24 9.14
CA ASP A 221 7.74 -6.14 8.60
C ASP A 221 7.19 -5.61 7.29
N HIS A 222 7.01 -6.49 6.32
CA HIS A 222 6.38 -6.11 5.06
C HIS A 222 5.33 -7.11 4.63
N PHE A 223 4.28 -6.60 3.99
CA PHE A 223 3.18 -7.39 3.48
C PHE A 223 3.11 -7.34 1.98
N GLY A 224 2.38 -8.28 1.41
CA GLY A 224 2.03 -8.23 0.01
C GLY A 224 1.25 -9.44 -0.45
N LYS A 225 1.14 -9.58 -1.77
CA LYS A 225 0.40 -10.65 -2.40
C LYS A 225 1.15 -11.29 -3.56
N ILE A 226 0.88 -12.57 -3.77
CA ILE A 226 1.43 -13.39 -4.86
C ILE A 226 0.25 -14.02 -5.60
N GLN A 227 0.10 -13.75 -6.89
CA GLN A 227 -0.72 -14.60 -7.76
C GLN A 227 0.16 -15.64 -8.43
N VAL A 228 -0.23 -16.89 -8.31
CA VAL A 228 0.36 -17.99 -9.09
C VAL A 228 -0.29 -17.98 -10.46
N VAL A 229 0.33 -17.32 -11.43
CA VAL A 229 -0.20 -17.23 -12.80
C VAL A 229 -0.26 -18.60 -13.47
N GLY A 230 0.73 -19.47 -13.18
CA GLY A 230 0.72 -20.83 -13.70
C GLY A 230 1.83 -21.70 -13.12
N VAL A 231 1.62 -23.01 -13.22
CA VAL A 231 2.61 -24.04 -12.85
C VAL A 231 2.81 -24.95 -14.05
N ASN A 232 4.05 -25.08 -14.52
CA ASN A 232 4.42 -25.93 -15.65
C ASN A 232 5.69 -26.73 -15.32
N GLY A 233 5.50 -27.99 -14.92
CA GLY A 233 6.59 -28.75 -14.33
C GLY A 233 7.05 -28.06 -13.04
N TYR A 234 8.37 -27.89 -12.86
CA TYR A 234 8.92 -27.14 -11.74
C TYR A 234 8.83 -25.62 -11.90
N ALA A 235 8.51 -25.09 -13.08
CA ALA A 235 8.42 -23.66 -13.29
C ALA A 235 7.10 -23.11 -12.74
N VAL A 236 7.19 -22.15 -11.82
CA VAL A 236 6.06 -21.41 -11.26
C VAL A 236 6.15 -19.97 -11.71
N THR A 237 5.15 -19.50 -12.46
CA THR A 237 5.05 -18.10 -12.89
C THR A 237 4.24 -17.32 -11.87
N LEU A 238 4.81 -16.25 -11.35
CA LEU A 238 4.28 -15.42 -10.29
C LEU A 238 4.03 -13.99 -10.79
N LYS A 239 2.97 -13.37 -10.28
CA LYS A 239 2.74 -11.92 -10.29
C LYS A 239 2.71 -11.47 -8.83
N LEU A 240 3.53 -10.50 -8.43
CA LEU A 240 3.72 -10.12 -7.03
C LEU A 240 3.43 -8.64 -6.81
N ALA A 241 2.94 -8.29 -5.62
CA ALA A 241 2.94 -6.91 -5.11
C ALA A 241 3.53 -6.89 -3.70
N TYR A 242 4.44 -5.95 -3.47
CA TYR A 242 5.12 -5.74 -2.18
C TYR A 242 4.80 -4.37 -1.65
N GLN A 243 4.45 -4.25 -0.36
CA GLN A 243 4.15 -2.99 0.30
C GLN A 243 5.43 -2.37 0.90
N PRO A 244 5.93 -1.24 0.36
CA PRO A 244 7.16 -0.61 0.87
C PRO A 244 7.00 0.04 2.24
N ILE A 245 5.79 0.43 2.65
CA ILE A 245 5.54 0.96 3.98
C ILE A 245 5.56 -0.19 4.99
N ALA A 246 6.55 -0.20 5.87
CA ALA A 246 6.69 -1.23 6.90
C ALA A 246 5.44 -1.31 7.80
N GLY A 247 5.00 -2.53 8.07
CA GLY A 247 3.82 -2.87 8.86
C GLY A 247 2.48 -2.66 8.16
N LEU A 248 2.41 -1.91 7.05
CA LEU A 248 1.15 -1.64 6.34
C LEU A 248 0.73 -2.87 5.53
N ARG A 249 -0.54 -3.26 5.62
CA ARG A 249 -1.06 -4.47 4.94
C ARG A 249 -1.66 -4.21 3.56
N TRP A 250 -1.70 -2.96 3.13
CA TRP A 250 -2.31 -2.58 1.87
C TRP A 250 -1.51 -3.11 0.69
N CYS A 251 -2.20 -3.70 -0.29
CA CYS A 251 -1.59 -4.28 -1.48
C CYS A 251 -2.26 -3.79 -2.76
N VAL A 252 -2.64 -2.51 -2.75
CA VAL A 252 -3.16 -1.79 -3.91
C VAL A 252 -2.01 -1.56 -4.89
N VAL A 253 -2.21 -1.91 -6.15
CA VAL A 253 -1.30 -1.62 -7.26
C VAL A 253 -1.99 -0.60 -8.18
N GLU A 254 -1.20 0.28 -8.78
CA GLU A 254 -1.66 1.26 -9.78
C GLU A 254 -2.00 0.65 -11.14
#